data_AF-A0A182C7J9-F1
#
_entry.id   AF-A0A182C7J9-F1
#
_cell.length_a   1.000
_cell.length_b   1.000
_cell.length_c   1.000
_cell.angle_alpha   90.00
_cell.angle_beta   90.00
_cell.angle_gamma   90.00
#
_symmetry.space_group_name_H-M   'P 1'
#
loop_
_entity.id
_entity.type
_entity.pdbx_description
1 polymer ?
#
loop_
_entity_poly.entity_id
_entity_poly.type
_entity_poly.pdbx_seq_one_letter_code
_entity_poly.pdbx_strand_id
1 'polypeptide(L)'
;MKKWLDPLRSTCDLDALSRLLTVKQDVNSFSVDTLSYIGDAVYELFFRLKTLKTAKRRTKYQHDLLTKLVNANSQSRALEEIDEILNEEDRKVINRGYNSKGAKKRGNDVEYRRATALEALIGYLYIKGDFGHLEEILLKVVDSVLTW
;
A
#
# COMPACT_ATOMS: atom_id res chain seq x y z
N MET A 1 2.09 1.88 25.37
CA MET A 1 1.02 2.41 24.48
C MET A 1 1.46 3.76 23.93
N LYS A 2 1.81 3.85 22.63
CA LYS A 2 2.44 5.05 22.03
C LYS A 2 1.37 6.15 21.80
N LYS A 3 1.44 7.25 22.56
CA LYS A 3 0.58 8.47 22.53
C LYS A 3 0.45 9.20 21.18
N TRP A 4 1.03 8.68 20.10
CA TRP A 4 1.12 9.34 18.80
C TRP A 4 0.06 8.85 17.80
N LEU A 5 -0.76 7.86 18.18
CA LEU A 5 -1.85 7.31 17.35
C LEU A 5 -3.19 8.06 17.48
N ASP A 6 -3.39 8.85 18.55
CA ASP A 6 -4.65 9.59 18.79
C ASP A 6 -5.07 10.59 17.69
N PRO A 7 -4.15 11.33 17.02
CA PRO A 7 -4.53 12.30 16.00
C PRO A 7 -4.95 11.70 14.66
N LEU A 8 -5.05 10.37 14.54
CA LEU A 8 -5.50 9.65 13.35
C LEU A 8 -7.01 9.33 13.36
N ARG A 9 -7.69 9.53 14.51
CA ARG A 9 -9.14 9.33 14.65
C ARG A 9 -9.99 10.57 14.36
N SER A 10 -9.39 11.74 14.16
CA SER A 10 -10.14 12.93 13.71
C SER A 10 -10.28 12.87 12.19
N THR A 11 -11.46 12.43 11.76
CA THR A 11 -11.97 12.33 10.39
C THR A 11 -11.42 13.43 9.46
N CYS A 12 -10.40 13.09 8.67
CA CYS A 12 -10.32 13.67 7.34
C CYS A 12 -11.62 13.21 6.63
N ASP A 13 -12.33 14.11 6.00
CA ASP A 13 -13.58 13.79 5.31
C ASP A 13 -13.26 12.89 4.10
N LEU A 14 -13.15 11.58 4.37
CA LEU A 14 -12.80 10.55 3.41
C LEU A 14 -13.84 10.49 2.28
N ASP A 15 -15.06 10.99 2.48
CA ASP A 15 -16.10 11.05 1.46
C ASP A 15 -15.76 12.05 0.34
N ALA A 16 -15.16 13.20 0.68
CA ALA A 16 -14.76 14.20 -0.31
C ALA A 16 -13.55 13.74 -1.14
N LEU A 17 -12.57 13.09 -0.49
CA LEU A 17 -11.41 12.50 -1.18
C LEU A 17 -11.81 11.27 -2.00
N SER A 18 -12.75 10.46 -1.51
CA SER A 18 -13.34 9.33 -2.24
C SER A 18 -13.97 9.81 -3.55
N ARG A 19 -14.74 10.90 -3.56
CA ARG A 19 -15.32 11.44 -4.81
C ARG A 19 -14.28 11.95 -5.81
N LEU A 20 -13.17 12.53 -5.35
CA LEU A 20 -12.14 13.11 -6.22
C LEU A 20 -11.22 12.03 -6.82
N LEU A 21 -10.98 10.95 -6.07
CA LEU A 21 -9.94 9.98 -6.41
C LEU A 21 -10.50 8.61 -6.83
N THR A 22 -11.79 8.33 -6.65
CA THR A 22 -12.41 7.06 -7.07
C THR A 22 -12.71 7.06 -8.57
N VAL A 23 -12.32 5.98 -9.25
CA VAL A 23 -12.71 5.72 -10.63
C VAL A 23 -13.53 4.44 -10.66
N LYS A 24 -14.79 4.51 -11.11
CA LYS A 24 -15.64 3.32 -11.25
C LYS A 24 -15.26 2.55 -12.51
N GLN A 25 -14.58 1.42 -12.34
CA GLN A 25 -14.15 0.54 -13.43
C GLN A 25 -14.36 -0.92 -13.05
N ASP A 26 -14.48 -1.81 -14.03
CA ASP A 26 -14.35 -3.24 -13.78
C ASP A 26 -12.89 -3.58 -13.52
N VAL A 27 -12.55 -3.82 -12.26
CA VAL A 27 -11.19 -4.12 -11.81
C VAL A 27 -10.59 -5.35 -12.52
N ASN A 28 -11.42 -6.29 -12.97
CA ASN A 28 -10.97 -7.51 -13.65
C ASN A 28 -10.44 -7.26 -15.07
N SER A 29 -10.74 -6.08 -15.64
CA SER A 29 -10.26 -5.67 -16.96
C SER A 29 -8.79 -5.21 -16.96
N PHE A 30 -8.19 -4.96 -15.80
CA PHE A 30 -6.84 -4.44 -15.70
C PHE A 30 -5.76 -5.52 -15.61
N SER A 31 -4.65 -5.22 -16.26
CA SER A 31 -3.42 -6.01 -16.13
C SER A 31 -2.83 -5.85 -14.72
N VAL A 32 -2.06 -6.85 -14.29
CA VAL A 32 -1.33 -6.78 -13.01
C VAL A 32 -0.39 -5.57 -12.97
N ASP A 33 0.30 -5.28 -14.06
CA ASP A 33 1.22 -4.14 -14.13
C ASP A 33 0.46 -2.81 -13.95
N THR A 34 -0.78 -2.72 -14.45
CA THR A 34 -1.66 -1.56 -14.22
C THR A 34 -2.10 -1.46 -12.76
N LEU A 35 -2.48 -2.59 -12.15
CA LEU A 35 -2.88 -2.64 -10.74
C LEU A 35 -1.71 -2.22 -9.84
N SER A 36 -0.51 -2.77 -10.05
CA SER A 36 0.68 -2.41 -9.29
C SER A 36 1.05 -0.94 -9.46
N TYR A 37 0.94 -0.39 -10.68
CA TYR A 37 1.19 1.03 -10.93
C TYR A 37 0.27 1.95 -10.10
N ILE A 38 -1.03 1.63 -10.03
CA ILE A 38 -1.98 2.40 -9.22
C ILE A 38 -1.72 2.18 -7.72
N GLY A 39 -1.45 0.95 -7.32
CA GLY A 39 -1.20 0.62 -5.93
C GLY A 39 0.05 1.29 -5.35
N ASP A 40 1.13 1.38 -6.12
CA ASP A 40 2.35 2.12 -5.75
C ASP A 40 2.03 3.59 -5.45
N ALA A 41 1.25 4.25 -6.32
CA ALA A 41 0.84 5.63 -6.11
C ALA A 41 -0.03 5.82 -4.85
N VAL A 42 -0.97 4.90 -4.59
CA VAL A 42 -1.82 4.91 -3.39
C VAL A 42 -0.99 4.70 -2.13
N TYR A 43 -0.08 3.73 -2.14
CA TYR A 43 0.80 3.39 -1.02
C TYR A 43 1.74 4.56 -0.68
N GLU A 44 2.40 5.14 -1.68
CA GLU A 44 3.29 6.29 -1.53
C GLU A 44 2.53 7.50 -0.96
N LEU A 45 1.35 7.83 -1.50
CA LEU A 45 0.55 8.95 -1.01
C LEU A 45 0.11 8.72 0.45
N PHE A 46 -0.34 7.51 0.79
CA PHE A 46 -0.73 7.17 2.14
C PHE A 46 0.42 7.37 3.14
N PHE A 47 1.61 6.84 2.86
CA PHE A 47 2.78 7.03 3.74
C PHE A 47 3.28 8.47 3.78
N ARG A 48 3.22 9.21 2.66
CA ARG A 48 3.49 10.65 2.63
C ARG A 48 2.60 11.39 3.63
N LEU A 49 1.29 11.12 3.60
CA LEU A 49 0.31 11.75 4.49
C LEU A 49 0.50 11.33 5.95
N LYS A 50 0.71 10.04 6.22
CA LYS A 50 0.92 9.52 7.60
C LYS A 50 2.17 10.09 8.27
N THR A 51 3.20 10.41 7.50
CA THR A 51 4.47 10.94 8.03
C THR A 51 4.53 12.47 8.13
N LEU A 52 3.52 13.20 7.62
CA LEU A 52 3.51 14.67 7.60
C LEU A 52 3.73 15.31 8.98
N LYS A 53 3.05 14.81 10.02
CA LYS A 53 3.16 15.36 11.39
C LYS A 53 4.55 15.11 11.98
N THR A 54 5.14 13.96 11.70
CA THR A 54 6.48 13.57 12.19
C THR A 54 7.58 14.36 11.51
N ALA A 55 7.42 14.70 10.23
CA ALA A 55 8.47 15.35 9.46
C ALA A 55 8.74 16.82 9.82
N LYS A 56 7.98 17.43 10.75
CA LYS A 56 8.14 18.82 11.22
C LYS A 56 8.46 19.84 10.11
N ARG A 57 7.90 19.65 8.91
CA ARG A 57 8.09 20.48 7.69
C ARG A 57 9.51 20.49 7.09
N ARG A 58 10.33 19.45 7.29
CA ARG A 58 11.61 19.29 6.57
C ARG A 58 11.48 18.26 5.46
N THR A 59 11.37 18.72 4.22
CA THR A 59 11.18 17.85 3.03
C THR A 59 12.23 16.75 2.92
N LYS A 60 13.50 17.06 3.20
CA LYS A 60 14.58 16.05 3.18
C LYS A 60 14.34 14.92 4.19
N TYR A 61 14.00 15.26 5.43
CA TYR A 61 13.74 14.26 6.47
C TYR A 61 12.50 13.41 6.13
N GLN A 62 11.47 14.02 5.53
CA GLN A 62 10.30 13.27 5.06
C GLN A 62 10.69 12.29 3.95
N HIS A 63 11.49 12.72 2.98
CA HIS A 63 11.98 11.85 1.91
C HIS A 63 12.79 10.67 2.47
N ASP A 64 13.78 10.95 3.33
CA ASP A 64 14.63 9.92 3.94
C ASP A 64 13.80 8.90 4.76
N LEU A 65 12.75 9.36 5.43
CA LEU A 65 11.81 8.49 6.12
C LEU A 65 11.00 7.66 5.13
N LEU A 66 10.41 8.28 4.11
CA LEU A 66 9.59 7.60 3.11
C LEU A 66 10.35 6.51 2.37
N THR A 67 11.57 6.77 1.92
CA THR A 67 12.41 5.78 1.22
C THR A 67 12.60 4.50 2.04
N LYS A 68 12.61 4.59 3.37
CA LYS A 68 12.67 3.42 4.26
C LYS A 68 11.35 2.66 4.36
N LEU A 69 10.21 3.33 4.18
CA LEU A 69 8.88 2.73 4.30
C LEU A 69 8.38 2.13 2.98
N VAL A 70 8.78 2.72 1.84
CA VAL A 70 8.23 2.39 0.51
C VAL A 70 9.14 1.57 -0.38
N ASN A 71 10.35 1.25 0.06
CA ASN A 71 11.24 0.37 -0.72
C ASN A 71 10.73 -1.09 -0.75
N ALA A 72 11.25 -1.86 -1.73
CA ALA A 72 10.83 -3.23 -1.97
C ALA A 72 11.04 -4.18 -0.78
N ASN A 73 12.12 -4.02 -0.01
CA ASN A 73 12.37 -4.87 1.16
C ASN A 73 11.30 -4.64 2.24
N SER A 74 10.99 -3.37 2.54
CA SER A 74 9.94 -3.01 3.50
C SER A 74 8.57 -3.48 3.06
N GLN A 75 8.24 -3.32 1.77
CA GLN A 75 6.98 -3.82 1.20
C GLN A 75 6.91 -5.36 1.22
N SER A 76 8.02 -6.05 0.94
CA SER A 76 8.11 -7.51 1.01
C SER A 76 7.81 -8.02 2.42
N ARG A 77 8.40 -7.40 3.45
CA ARG A 77 8.13 -7.74 4.85
C ARG A 77 6.68 -7.41 5.24
N ALA A 78 6.17 -6.29 4.78
CA ALA A 78 4.79 -5.89 5.04
C ALA A 78 3.76 -6.89 4.47
N LEU A 79 4.04 -7.50 3.31
CA LEU A 79 3.19 -8.54 2.74
C LEU A 79 3.10 -9.79 3.64
N GLU A 80 4.18 -10.15 4.34
CA GLU A 80 4.16 -11.27 5.29
C GLU A 80 3.27 -10.96 6.51
N GLU A 81 3.25 -9.71 6.94
CA GLU A 81 2.59 -9.26 8.17
C GLU A 81 1.07 -9.10 8.01
N ILE A 82 0.60 -8.93 6.78
CA ILE A 82 -0.83 -8.87 6.47
C ILE A 82 -1.41 -10.26 6.17
N ASP A 83 -0.64 -11.34 6.16
CA ASP A 83 -1.10 -12.66 5.68
C ASP A 83 -2.35 -13.18 6.40
N GLU A 84 -2.48 -12.90 7.70
CA GLU A 84 -3.62 -13.33 8.52
C GLU A 84 -4.94 -12.66 8.15
N ILE A 85 -4.91 -11.47 7.53
CA ILE A 85 -6.10 -10.71 7.15
C ILE A 85 -6.47 -10.88 5.66
N LEU A 86 -5.68 -11.65 4.90
CA LEU A 86 -5.94 -11.89 3.48
C LEU A 86 -7.05 -12.92 3.26
N ASN A 87 -8.05 -12.52 2.49
CA ASN A 87 -9.07 -13.41 1.96
C ASN A 87 -8.62 -14.11 0.67
N GLU A 88 -9.43 -15.03 0.15
CA GLU A 88 -9.11 -15.83 -1.04
C GLU A 88 -8.95 -15.00 -2.33
N GLU A 89 -9.69 -13.90 -2.45
CA GLU A 89 -9.59 -12.99 -3.59
C GLU A 89 -8.27 -12.22 -3.54
N ASP A 90 -7.86 -11.73 -2.37
CA ASP A 90 -6.58 -11.05 -2.18
C ASP A 90 -5.42 -11.96 -2.55
N ARG A 91 -5.46 -13.22 -2.09
CA ARG A 91 -4.44 -14.24 -2.39
C ARG A 91 -4.32 -14.49 -3.89
N LYS A 92 -5.43 -14.47 -4.64
CA LYS A 92 -5.40 -14.58 -6.10
C LYS A 92 -4.72 -13.37 -6.75
N VAL A 93 -5.01 -12.17 -6.29
CA VAL A 93 -4.38 -10.93 -6.79
C VAL A 93 -2.89 -10.92 -6.48
N ILE A 94 -2.51 -11.24 -5.24
CA ILE A 94 -1.11 -11.38 -4.80
C ILE A 94 -0.37 -12.40 -5.66
N ASN A 95 -0.96 -13.58 -5.88
CA ASN A 95 -0.32 -14.63 -6.67
C ASN A 95 -0.11 -14.19 -8.14
N ARG A 96 -1.06 -13.44 -8.71
CA ARG A 96 -0.92 -12.82 -10.05
C ARG A 96 0.19 -11.77 -10.07
N GLY A 97 0.24 -10.91 -9.04
CA GLY A 97 1.30 -9.92 -8.77
C GLY A 97 2.68 -10.54 -8.73
N TYR A 98 2.86 -11.50 -7.84
CA TYR A 98 4.11 -12.20 -7.59
C TYR A 98 4.64 -12.91 -8.84
N ASN A 99 3.75 -13.41 -9.71
CA ASN A 99 4.12 -14.15 -10.91
C ASN A 99 4.16 -13.30 -12.19
N SER A 100 3.93 -11.98 -12.10
CA SER A 100 3.88 -11.09 -13.26
C SER A 100 5.21 -11.01 -14.00
N LYS A 101 5.15 -10.67 -15.30
CA LYS A 101 6.37 -10.46 -16.09
C LYS A 101 7.17 -9.26 -15.57
N GLY A 102 6.49 -8.19 -15.15
CA GLY A 102 7.13 -7.01 -14.54
C GLY A 102 7.93 -7.38 -13.29
N ALA A 103 7.32 -8.16 -12.39
CA ALA A 103 7.93 -8.63 -11.15
C ALA A 103 9.21 -9.48 -11.38
N LYS A 104 9.27 -10.23 -12.49
CA LYS A 104 10.41 -11.12 -12.81
C LYS A 104 11.58 -10.42 -13.53
N LYS A 105 11.44 -9.17 -13.99
CA LYS A 105 12.47 -8.48 -14.81
C LYS A 105 13.78 -8.19 -14.07
N ARG A 106 13.78 -8.08 -12.74
CA ARG A 106 14.97 -7.76 -11.93
C ARG A 106 15.63 -9.01 -11.35
N GLY A 107 16.11 -9.89 -12.22
CA GLY A 107 16.81 -11.12 -11.78
C GLY A 107 15.96 -12.08 -10.95
N ASN A 108 14.62 -11.96 -11.01
CA ASN A 108 13.68 -12.75 -10.21
C ASN A 108 13.86 -12.58 -8.68
N ASP A 109 14.27 -11.40 -8.24
CA ASP A 109 14.38 -11.02 -6.82
C ASP A 109 13.04 -11.19 -6.09
N VAL A 110 13.03 -12.01 -5.03
CA VAL A 110 11.84 -12.35 -4.24
C VAL A 110 11.25 -11.12 -3.58
N GLU A 111 12.08 -10.18 -3.10
CA GLU A 111 11.61 -8.96 -2.43
C GLU A 111 10.86 -8.08 -3.42
N TYR A 112 11.41 -7.92 -4.63
CA TYR A 112 10.77 -7.14 -5.68
C TYR A 112 9.44 -7.76 -6.12
N ARG A 113 9.39 -9.10 -6.23
CA ARG A 113 8.15 -9.81 -6.59
C ARG A 113 7.07 -9.67 -5.53
N ARG A 114 7.44 -9.72 -4.25
CA ARG A 114 6.51 -9.50 -3.13
C ARG A 114 6.02 -8.05 -3.07
N ALA A 115 6.92 -7.07 -3.27
CA ALA A 115 6.54 -5.68 -3.37
C ALA A 115 5.52 -5.44 -4.49
N THR A 116 5.79 -5.93 -5.71
CA THR A 116 4.83 -5.84 -6.82
C THR A 116 3.49 -6.53 -6.52
N ALA A 117 3.49 -7.62 -5.74
CA ALA A 117 2.27 -8.30 -5.33
C ALA A 117 1.45 -7.48 -4.33
N LEU A 118 2.10 -6.84 -3.36
CA LEU A 118 1.46 -5.92 -2.43
C LEU A 118 0.87 -4.71 -3.17
N GLU A 119 1.65 -4.09 -4.05
CA GLU A 119 1.19 -2.99 -4.92
C GLU A 119 -0.03 -3.41 -5.74
N ALA A 120 -0.01 -4.62 -6.34
CA ALA A 120 -1.15 -5.12 -7.11
C ALA A 120 -2.42 -5.25 -6.25
N LEU A 121 -2.30 -5.75 -5.02
CA LEU A 121 -3.43 -5.87 -4.09
C LEU A 121 -4.00 -4.49 -3.73
N ILE A 122 -3.14 -3.53 -3.40
CA ILE A 122 -3.55 -2.17 -3.05
C ILE A 122 -4.29 -1.52 -4.21
N GLY A 123 -3.75 -1.61 -5.43
CA GLY A 123 -4.39 -1.08 -6.62
C GLY A 123 -5.72 -1.76 -6.92
N TYR A 124 -5.80 -3.08 -6.70
CA TYR A 124 -7.02 -3.86 -6.84
C TYR A 124 -8.13 -3.36 -5.91
N LEU A 125 -7.87 -3.30 -4.61
CA LEU A 125 -8.86 -2.87 -3.61
C LEU A 125 -9.31 -1.43 -3.85
N TYR A 126 -8.36 -0.56 -4.22
CA TYR A 126 -8.64 0.84 -4.55
C TYR A 126 -9.59 0.99 -5.74
N ILE A 127 -9.33 0.31 -6.85
CA ILE A 127 -10.18 0.38 -8.06
C ILE A 127 -11.53 -0.31 -7.83
N LYS A 128 -11.55 -1.42 -7.07
CA LYS A 128 -12.78 -2.10 -6.65
C LYS A 128 -13.65 -1.21 -5.76
N GLY A 129 -13.06 -0.20 -5.12
CA GLY A 129 -13.73 0.68 -4.16
C GLY A 129 -13.93 0.05 -2.79
N ASP A 130 -13.16 -1.01 -2.47
CA ASP A 130 -13.18 -1.68 -1.18
C ASP A 130 -12.28 -0.93 -0.18
N PHE A 131 -12.66 0.31 0.12
CA PHE A 131 -11.84 1.21 0.93
C PHE A 131 -11.73 0.77 2.39
N GLY A 132 -12.71 0.01 2.90
CA GLY A 132 -12.68 -0.53 4.26
C GLY A 132 -11.56 -1.56 4.41
N HIS A 133 -11.49 -2.54 3.50
CA HIS A 133 -10.42 -3.53 3.55
C HIS A 133 -9.06 -2.94 3.14
N LEU A 134 -9.04 -2.00 2.19
CA LEU A 134 -7.81 -1.26 1.87
C LEU A 134 -7.24 -0.53 3.10
N GLU A 135 -8.08 0.14 3.89
CA GLU A 135 -7.66 0.80 5.12
C GLU A 135 -7.09 -0.20 6.13
N GLU A 136 -7.75 -1.34 6.33
CA GLU A 136 -7.29 -2.42 7.22
C GLU A 136 -5.87 -2.89 6.83
N ILE A 137 -5.66 -3.20 5.55
CA ILE A 137 -4.35 -3.60 5.00
C ILE A 137 -3.30 -2.52 5.27
N LEU A 138 -3.57 -1.28 4.89
CA LEU A 138 -2.60 -0.17 5.02
C LEU A 138 -2.26 0.14 6.49
N LEU A 139 -3.23 0.03 7.42
CA LEU A 139 -2.98 0.23 8.84
C LEU A 139 -2.14 -0.91 9.44
N LYS A 140 -2.40 -2.16 9.06
CA LYS A 140 -1.57 -3.31 9.49
C LYS A 140 -0.13 -3.17 9.02
N VAL A 141 0.08 -2.70 7.78
CA VAL A 141 1.42 -2.35 7.26
C VAL A 141 2.08 -1.29 8.14
N VAL A 142 1.39 -0.20 8.48
CA VAL A 142 1.96 0.88 9.33
C VAL A 142 2.43 0.36 10.68
N ASP A 143 1.60 -0.46 11.33
CA ASP A 143 1.93 -1.04 12.64
C ASP A 143 3.19 -1.90 12.56
N SER A 144 3.35 -2.67 11.48
CA SER A 144 4.56 -3.45 11.25
C SER A 144 5.78 -2.57 11.03
N VAL A 145 5.71 -1.62 10.08
CA VAL A 145 6.89 -0.83 9.67
C VAL A 145 7.36 0.14 10.77
N LEU A 146 6.47 0.63 11.65
CA LEU A 146 6.84 1.52 12.78
C LEU A 146 7.41 0.78 14.00
N THR A 147 7.50 -0.55 13.95
CA THR A 147 8.19 -1.36 14.96
C THR A 147 9.61 -1.72 14.57
N TRP A 148 10.03 -1.40 13.35
CA TRP A 148 11.36 -1.67 12.81
C TRP A 148 12.35 -0.51 13.04
#